data_AF-A0A2Z4FLU9-F1
#
_entry.id   AF-A0A2Z4FLU9-F1
#
_cell.length_a   1.000
_cell.length_b   1.000
_cell.length_c   1.000
_cell.angle_alpha   90.00
_cell.angle_beta   90.00
_cell.angle_gamma   90.00
#
_symmetry.space_group_name_H-M   'P 1'
#
loop_
_entity.id
_entity.type
_entity.pdbx_description
1 polymer ?
#
loop_
_entity_poly.entity_id
_entity_poly.type
_entity_poly.pdbx_seq_one_letter_code
_entity_poly.pdbx_strand_id
1 'polypeptide(L)'
;MDSDNNNKLDVDYSVRKQRGNKSCLVTALFISFGGIVLIGILAAIAIPAFQKYLARSKAAEAPLVVGKLQFQAIHYFETSSADGACQFPPSANPVPEGQECCENVGPSGGEEWTPPAQTWRQEGWKALGFEKNEPSYFAYQTINKKTDEGNDLMELRAFADFQPGGPRHTYSVTIEGHKNDQGECVANAQAPVVSNDLE
;
A
#
# COMPACT_ATOMS: atom_id res chain seq x y z
N MET A 1 -80.56 26.56 -55.26
CA MET A 1 -79.46 25.59 -55.20
C MET A 1 -78.19 26.38 -55.10
N ASP A 2 -77.69 26.56 -53.89
CA ASP A 2 -76.26 26.73 -53.64
C ASP A 2 -76.03 26.30 -52.20
N SER A 3 -75.23 25.26 -52.08
CA SER A 3 -74.98 24.50 -50.86
C SER A 3 -73.66 24.95 -50.24
N ASP A 4 -73.63 24.96 -48.91
CA ASP A 4 -72.49 24.62 -48.05
C ASP A 4 -71.15 25.35 -48.26
N ASN A 5 -70.77 26.20 -47.29
CA ASN A 5 -70.03 25.66 -46.13
C ASN A 5 -69.60 26.77 -45.16
N ASN A 6 -70.06 26.60 -43.93
CA ASN A 6 -69.44 27.16 -42.75
C ASN A 6 -68.19 26.36 -42.44
N ASN A 7 -67.01 26.98 -42.35
CA ASN A 7 -66.10 26.60 -41.27
C ASN A 7 -65.19 27.76 -40.85
N LYS A 8 -65.60 28.33 -39.74
CA LYS A 8 -64.88 29.22 -38.85
C LYS A 8 -63.77 28.44 -38.16
N LEU A 9 -62.52 28.77 -38.43
CA LEU A 9 -61.40 28.51 -37.52
C LEU A 9 -60.40 29.67 -37.63
N ASP A 10 -60.77 30.81 -37.06
CA ASP A 10 -59.83 31.83 -36.60
C ASP A 10 -59.03 31.22 -35.43
N VAL A 11 -57.93 30.52 -35.74
CA VAL A 11 -56.96 30.12 -34.74
C VAL A 11 -56.08 31.32 -34.46
N ASP A 12 -56.48 32.06 -33.42
CA ASP A 12 -55.74 33.11 -32.76
C ASP A 12 -54.32 32.64 -32.45
N TYR A 13 -53.34 33.22 -33.14
CA TYR A 13 -51.92 32.97 -32.94
C TYR A 13 -51.43 33.80 -31.75
N SER A 14 -52.02 33.61 -30.57
CA SER A 14 -51.69 34.39 -29.39
C SER A 14 -50.33 33.96 -28.81
N VAL A 15 -49.30 34.70 -29.20
CA VAL A 15 -48.14 35.09 -28.38
C VAL A 15 -47.39 33.94 -27.70
N ARG A 16 -46.48 33.29 -28.43
CA ARG A 16 -45.31 32.66 -27.79
C ARG A 16 -44.49 33.76 -27.12
N LYS A 17 -44.61 33.87 -25.81
CA LYS A 17 -43.77 34.69 -24.93
C LYS A 17 -42.30 34.32 -25.17
N GLN A 18 -41.60 35.11 -26.00
CA GLN A 18 -40.14 35.14 -26.07
C GLN A 18 -39.59 35.54 -24.69
N ARG A 19 -39.44 34.56 -23.78
CA ARG A 19 -38.55 34.72 -22.63
C ARG A 19 -37.13 34.60 -23.18
N GLY A 20 -36.54 35.76 -23.45
CA GLY A 20 -35.30 35.90 -24.20
C GLY A 20 -34.13 35.07 -23.67
N ASN A 21 -33.26 34.69 -24.60
CA ASN A 21 -32.05 33.87 -24.49
C ASN A 21 -31.01 34.34 -23.43
N LYS A 22 -31.32 35.37 -22.64
CA LYS A 22 -30.46 35.92 -21.59
C LYS A 22 -30.39 35.01 -20.35
N SER A 23 -31.43 34.22 -20.06
CA SER A 23 -31.40 33.29 -18.91
C SER A 23 -30.52 32.06 -19.12
N CYS A 24 -30.37 31.58 -20.36
CA CYS A 24 -29.46 30.47 -20.67
C CYS A 24 -27.99 30.89 -20.55
N LEU A 25 -27.66 32.09 -21.06
CA LEU A 25 -26.30 32.60 -21.08
C LEU A 25 -25.79 32.98 -19.68
N VAL A 26 -26.63 33.59 -18.84
CA VAL A 26 -26.25 33.93 -17.46
C VAL A 26 -26.03 32.66 -16.63
N THR A 27 -26.91 31.66 -16.74
CA THR A 27 -26.76 30.38 -16.04
C THR A 27 -25.49 29.64 -16.50
N ALA A 28 -25.19 29.65 -17.79
CA ALA A 28 -23.97 29.07 -18.34
C ALA A 28 -22.69 29.79 -17.86
N LEU A 29 -22.72 31.11 -17.66
CA LEU A 29 -21.59 31.87 -17.13
C LEU A 29 -21.35 31.62 -15.63
N PHE A 30 -22.41 31.53 -14.83
CA PHE A 30 -22.28 31.22 -13.40
C PHE A 30 -21.79 29.78 -13.15
N ILE A 31 -22.28 28.81 -13.93
CA ILE A 31 -21.83 27.41 -13.83
C ILE A 31 -20.40 27.26 -14.33
N SER A 32 -20.02 27.93 -15.43
CA SER A 32 -18.66 27.81 -15.97
C SER A 32 -17.62 28.50 -15.08
N PHE A 33 -17.82 29.75 -14.68
CA PHE A 33 -16.81 30.45 -13.87
C PHE A 33 -16.89 30.10 -12.38
N GLY A 34 -18.09 30.13 -11.79
CA GLY A 34 -18.28 29.82 -10.36
C GLY A 34 -18.07 28.35 -10.04
N GLY A 35 -18.54 27.45 -10.91
CA GLY A 35 -18.40 26.01 -10.72
C GLY A 35 -16.94 25.54 -10.74
N ILE A 36 -16.14 26.02 -11.71
CA ILE A 36 -14.72 25.64 -11.81
C ILE A 36 -13.94 26.09 -10.57
N VAL A 37 -14.19 27.30 -10.07
CA VAL A 37 -13.51 27.81 -8.86
C VAL A 37 -13.86 26.96 -7.63
N LEU A 38 -15.15 26.64 -7.44
CA LEU A 38 -15.58 25.79 -6.31
C LEU A 38 -14.98 24.38 -6.39
N ILE A 39 -15.01 23.76 -7.57
CA ILE A 39 -14.41 22.45 -7.80
C ILE A 39 -12.90 22.50 -7.53
N GLY A 40 -12.21 23.55 -7.96
CA GLY A 40 -10.77 23.72 -7.75
C GLY A 40 -10.39 23.76 -6.27
N ILE A 41 -11.12 24.51 -5.44
CA ILE A 41 -10.85 24.59 -4.00
C ILE A 41 -11.13 23.23 -3.33
N LEU A 42 -12.24 22.57 -3.68
CA LEU A 42 -12.56 21.25 -3.14
C LEU A 42 -11.52 20.21 -3.52
N ALA A 43 -11.04 20.23 -4.77
CA ALA A 43 -10.01 19.32 -5.26
C ALA A 43 -8.68 19.51 -4.51
N ALA A 44 -8.28 20.75 -4.23
CA ALA A 44 -7.04 21.05 -3.51
C ALA A 44 -6.98 20.41 -2.11
N ILE A 45 -8.13 20.30 -1.43
CA ILE A 45 -8.23 19.68 -0.11
C ILE A 45 -8.41 18.16 -0.23
N ALA A 46 -9.21 17.70 -1.19
CA ALA A 46 -9.55 16.29 -1.33
C ALA A 46 -8.38 15.42 -1.84
N ILE A 47 -7.56 15.93 -2.76
CA ILE A 47 -6.44 15.16 -3.35
C ILE A 47 -5.44 14.66 -2.29
N PRO A 48 -4.86 15.50 -1.40
CA PRO A 48 -3.89 15.02 -0.42
C PRO A 48 -4.50 14.03 0.58
N ALA A 49 -5.75 14.25 1.00
CA ALA A 49 -6.46 13.33 1.88
C ALA A 49 -6.68 11.96 1.20
N PHE A 50 -7.07 11.97 -0.07
CA PHE A 50 -7.26 10.75 -0.86
C PHE A 50 -5.94 10.00 -1.08
N GLN A 51 -4.84 10.72 -1.36
CA GLN A 51 -3.50 10.11 -1.49
C GLN A 51 -3.06 9.43 -0.19
N LYS A 52 -3.24 10.09 0.97
CA LYS A 52 -2.97 9.48 2.29
C LYS A 52 -3.83 8.23 2.51
N TYR A 53 -5.12 8.30 2.18
CA TYR A 53 -6.03 7.16 2.30
C TYR A 53 -5.56 5.95 1.45
N LEU A 54 -5.16 6.18 0.19
CA LEU A 54 -4.62 5.13 -0.67
C LEU A 54 -3.31 4.55 -0.11
N ALA A 55 -2.41 5.41 0.37
CA ALA A 55 -1.16 4.95 0.96
C ALA A 55 -1.40 4.07 2.20
N ARG A 56 -2.33 4.46 3.09
CA ARG A 56 -2.72 3.64 4.26
C ARG A 56 -3.37 2.32 3.86
N SER A 57 -4.20 2.34 2.81
CA SER A 57 -4.83 1.13 2.28
C SER A 57 -3.77 0.13 1.79
N LYS A 58 -2.74 0.62 1.10
CA LYS A 58 -1.60 -0.19 0.65
C LYS A 58 -0.72 -0.65 1.83
N ALA A 59 -0.50 0.23 2.81
CA ALA A 59 0.29 -0.07 4.00
C ALA A 59 -0.25 -1.25 4.83
N ALA A 60 -1.54 -1.55 4.72
CA ALA A 60 -2.17 -2.70 5.37
C ALA A 60 -1.62 -4.07 4.89
N GLU A 61 -0.89 -4.13 3.77
CA GLU A 61 -0.22 -5.36 3.32
C GLU A 61 0.90 -5.79 4.27
N ALA A 62 1.74 -4.84 4.72
CA ALA A 62 2.92 -5.13 5.53
C ALA A 62 2.66 -5.99 6.77
N PRO A 63 1.71 -5.66 7.67
CA PRO A 63 1.47 -6.46 8.86
C PRO A 63 0.98 -7.89 8.53
N LEU A 64 0.26 -8.09 7.42
CA LEU A 64 -0.23 -9.40 7.01
C LEU A 64 0.92 -10.31 6.55
N VAL A 65 1.85 -9.78 5.75
CA VAL A 65 2.98 -10.56 5.23
C VAL A 65 4.05 -10.74 6.30
N VAL A 66 4.39 -9.70 7.04
CA VAL A 66 5.37 -9.77 8.13
C VAL A 66 4.87 -10.68 9.26
N GLY A 67 3.56 -10.68 9.56
CA GLY A 67 3.00 -11.62 10.54
C GLY A 67 3.16 -13.10 10.14
N LYS A 68 3.06 -13.43 8.85
CA LYS A 68 3.34 -14.78 8.35
C LYS A 68 4.82 -15.14 8.49
N LEU A 69 5.70 -14.23 8.07
CA LEU A 69 7.15 -14.38 8.21
C LEU A 69 7.55 -14.55 9.68
N GLN A 70 6.92 -13.80 10.59
CA GLN A 70 7.15 -13.89 12.02
C GLN A 70 6.82 -15.27 12.56
N PHE A 71 5.64 -15.81 12.21
CA PHE A 71 5.26 -17.16 12.61
C PHE A 71 6.24 -18.21 12.06
N GLN A 72 6.65 -18.11 10.80
CA GLN A 72 7.61 -19.01 10.17
C GLN A 72 9.00 -18.92 10.82
N ALA A 73 9.45 -17.73 11.19
CA ALA A 73 10.74 -17.51 11.83
C ALA A 73 10.77 -18.07 13.27
N ILE A 74 9.70 -17.88 14.05
CA ILE A 74 9.56 -18.47 15.39
C ILE A 74 9.58 -20.00 15.29
N HIS A 75 8.75 -20.56 14.40
CA HIS A 75 8.70 -22.01 14.19
C HIS A 75 10.06 -22.58 13.74
N TYR A 76 10.77 -21.89 12.84
CA TYR A 76 12.11 -22.30 12.43
C TYR A 76 13.08 -22.31 13.62
N PHE A 77 13.08 -21.26 14.44
CA PHE A 77 13.95 -21.17 15.60
C PHE A 77 13.69 -22.29 16.62
N GLU A 78 12.42 -22.54 16.94
CA GLU A 78 12.00 -23.58 17.88
C GLU A 78 12.37 -24.99 17.39
N THR A 79 12.24 -25.25 16.08
CA THR A 79 12.58 -26.54 15.48
C THR A 79 14.09 -26.74 15.28
N SER A 80 14.87 -25.66 15.16
CA SER A 80 16.34 -25.71 15.11
C SER A 80 16.99 -26.23 16.40
N SER A 81 16.20 -26.39 17.47
CA SER A 81 16.61 -27.04 18.72
C SER A 81 17.09 -28.48 18.50
N ALA A 82 16.53 -29.19 17.53
CA ALA A 82 16.90 -30.57 17.22
C ALA A 82 18.36 -30.69 16.78
N ASP A 83 18.89 -29.65 16.13
CA ASP A 83 20.28 -29.56 15.67
C ASP A 83 21.21 -28.90 16.71
N GLY A 84 20.67 -28.49 17.86
CA GLY A 84 21.40 -27.93 19.00
C GLY A 84 21.83 -26.46 18.88
N ALA A 85 21.61 -25.84 17.72
CA ALA A 85 22.16 -24.52 17.38
C ALA A 85 21.33 -23.34 17.93
N CYS A 86 20.00 -23.44 18.02
CA CYS A 86 19.08 -22.31 18.30
C CYS A 86 19.44 -21.06 17.50
N GLN A 87 19.20 -21.12 16.19
CA GLN A 87 19.53 -20.02 15.27
C GLN A 87 18.37 -19.78 14.32
N PHE A 88 18.09 -18.52 14.06
CA PHE A 88 17.26 -18.08 12.96
C PHE A 88 17.98 -18.32 11.63
N PRO A 89 17.23 -18.33 10.53
CA PRO A 89 17.83 -18.41 9.20
C PRO A 89 18.81 -17.27 8.93
N PRO A 90 19.71 -17.44 7.93
CA PRO A 90 20.53 -16.33 7.45
C PRO A 90 19.64 -15.19 6.92
N SER A 91 20.19 -13.97 6.96
CA SER A 91 19.56 -12.78 6.38
C SER A 91 19.22 -13.00 4.90
N ALA A 92 18.09 -12.44 4.46
CA ALA A 92 17.64 -12.52 3.08
C ALA A 92 17.17 -11.15 2.59
N ASN A 93 17.61 -10.79 1.40
CA ASN A 93 17.35 -9.48 0.80
C ASN A 93 16.23 -9.55 -0.25
N PRO A 94 15.57 -8.42 -0.54
CA PRO A 94 14.59 -8.30 -1.62
C PRO A 94 15.19 -8.37 -3.03
N VAL A 95 16.50 -8.56 -3.16
CA VAL A 95 17.21 -8.77 -4.44
C VAL A 95 17.92 -10.11 -4.43
N PRO A 96 18.27 -10.68 -5.60
CA PRO A 96 19.12 -11.86 -5.68
C PRO A 96 20.43 -11.72 -4.90
N GLU A 97 20.97 -12.85 -4.47
CA GLU A 97 22.24 -12.92 -3.76
C GLU A 97 23.39 -12.26 -4.56
N GLY A 98 24.26 -11.54 -3.85
CA GLY A 98 25.40 -10.83 -4.44
C GLY A 98 25.06 -9.47 -5.09
N GLN A 99 23.79 -9.06 -5.09
CA GLN A 99 23.40 -7.71 -5.51
C GLN A 99 23.38 -6.73 -4.33
N GLU A 100 23.72 -5.47 -4.63
CA GLU A 100 23.64 -4.39 -3.65
C GLU A 100 22.20 -4.15 -3.21
N CYS A 101 22.01 -4.00 -1.92
CA CYS A 101 20.74 -3.72 -1.27
C CYS A 101 20.99 -2.73 -0.12
N CYS A 102 20.03 -1.90 0.30
CA CYS A 102 18.62 -1.82 -0.07
C CYS A 102 18.16 -0.38 -0.31
N GLU A 103 19.10 0.55 -0.50
CA GLU A 103 18.80 1.98 -0.58
C GLU A 103 17.91 2.34 -1.78
N ASN A 104 18.03 1.62 -2.91
CA ASN A 104 17.26 1.87 -4.13
C ASN A 104 16.44 0.65 -4.59
N VAL A 105 16.07 -0.23 -3.65
CA VAL A 105 15.30 -1.45 -3.93
C VAL A 105 13.87 -1.27 -3.45
N GLY A 106 12.92 -1.84 -4.20
CA GLY A 106 11.52 -1.93 -3.79
C GLY A 106 10.59 -0.95 -4.52
N PRO A 107 9.32 -0.91 -4.09
CA PRO A 107 8.31 -0.05 -4.69
C PRO A 107 8.58 1.43 -4.40
N SER A 108 8.31 2.28 -5.40
CA SER A 108 8.36 3.74 -5.30
C SER A 108 7.09 4.37 -5.88
N GLY A 109 6.74 5.56 -5.41
CA GLY A 109 5.51 6.25 -5.80
C GLY A 109 4.22 5.49 -5.45
N GLY A 110 4.30 4.49 -4.55
CA GLY A 110 3.20 3.62 -4.20
C GLY A 110 2.78 2.65 -5.30
N GLU A 111 3.60 2.44 -6.32
CA GLU A 111 3.37 1.39 -7.32
C GLU A 111 3.68 0.00 -6.75
N GLU A 112 3.11 -1.04 -7.36
CA GLU A 112 3.46 -2.40 -7.00
C GLU A 112 4.83 -2.76 -7.59
N TRP A 113 5.57 -3.59 -6.87
CA TRP A 113 6.88 -4.04 -7.28
C TRP A 113 6.97 -5.56 -7.17
N THR A 114 7.63 -6.16 -8.16
CA THR A 114 7.86 -7.61 -8.23
C THR A 114 9.35 -7.88 -8.12
N PRO A 115 9.81 -8.59 -7.06
CA PRO A 115 11.19 -9.02 -6.96
C PRO A 115 11.59 -9.93 -8.13
N PRO A 116 12.86 -9.92 -8.57
CA PRO A 116 13.36 -10.95 -9.47
C PRO A 116 13.13 -12.35 -8.89
N ALA A 117 12.72 -13.34 -9.70
CA ALA A 117 12.40 -14.68 -9.21
C ALA A 117 13.55 -15.37 -8.46
N GLN A 118 14.80 -15.01 -8.79
CA GLN A 118 16.01 -15.51 -8.14
C GLN A 118 16.14 -15.03 -6.69
N THR A 119 15.43 -13.95 -6.31
CA THR A 119 15.38 -13.43 -4.94
C THR A 119 15.02 -14.56 -3.97
N TRP A 120 13.96 -15.32 -4.26
CA TRP A 120 13.44 -16.39 -3.41
C TRP A 120 14.32 -17.63 -3.34
N ARG A 121 15.44 -17.66 -4.08
CA ARG A 121 16.40 -18.77 -4.02
C ARG A 121 17.42 -18.63 -2.89
N GLN A 122 17.50 -17.46 -2.25
CA GLN A 122 18.33 -17.22 -1.08
C GLN A 122 17.95 -18.18 0.05
N GLU A 123 18.94 -18.63 0.81
CA GLU A 123 18.77 -19.61 1.88
C GLU A 123 17.77 -19.12 2.94
N GLY A 124 17.84 -17.85 3.34
CA GLY A 124 16.93 -17.29 4.35
C GLY A 124 15.46 -17.32 3.92
N TRP A 125 15.16 -17.03 2.64
CA TRP A 125 13.78 -17.11 2.15
C TRP A 125 13.29 -18.56 2.05
N LYS A 126 14.15 -19.48 1.59
CA LYS A 126 13.82 -20.92 1.54
C LYS A 126 13.57 -21.50 2.91
N ALA A 127 14.41 -21.15 3.89
CA ALA A 127 14.30 -21.61 5.27
C ALA A 127 12.98 -21.18 5.92
N LEU A 128 12.48 -19.99 5.58
CA LEU A 128 11.18 -19.50 6.03
C LEU A 128 10.03 -20.06 5.17
N GLY A 129 10.30 -20.75 4.05
CA GLY A 129 9.26 -21.16 3.11
C GLY A 129 8.52 -19.97 2.50
N PHE A 130 9.23 -18.85 2.30
CA PHE A 130 8.66 -17.62 1.78
C PHE A 130 8.99 -17.43 0.31
N GLU A 131 7.94 -17.23 -0.48
CA GLU A 131 8.03 -16.74 -1.85
C GLU A 131 6.88 -15.77 -2.09
N LYS A 132 7.09 -14.82 -2.99
CA LYS A 132 6.05 -13.92 -3.46
C LYS A 132 6.13 -13.84 -4.98
N ASN A 133 5.16 -14.50 -5.61
CA ASN A 133 5.03 -14.57 -7.07
C ASN A 133 4.13 -13.46 -7.64
N GLU A 134 3.44 -12.73 -6.76
CA GLU A 134 2.56 -11.62 -7.09
C GLU A 134 3.24 -10.27 -6.80
N PRO A 135 2.88 -9.20 -7.52
CA PRO A 135 3.30 -7.85 -7.18
C PRO A 135 2.95 -7.48 -5.73
N SER A 136 3.78 -6.64 -5.11
CA SER A 136 3.69 -6.25 -3.71
C SER A 136 3.84 -4.75 -3.55
N TYR A 137 3.13 -4.13 -2.61
CA TYR A 137 3.35 -2.74 -2.22
C TYR A 137 4.57 -2.56 -1.30
N PHE A 138 5.22 -3.65 -0.91
CA PHE A 138 6.41 -3.65 -0.05
C PHE A 138 7.52 -4.54 -0.59
N ALA A 139 8.76 -4.12 -0.35
CA ALA A 139 9.91 -5.00 -0.36
C ALA A 139 10.14 -5.59 1.03
N TYR A 140 10.44 -6.88 1.08
CA TYR A 140 10.66 -7.62 2.33
C TYR A 140 12.14 -7.94 2.51
N GLN A 141 12.62 -7.87 3.74
CA GLN A 141 13.98 -8.21 4.12
C GLN A 141 13.97 -8.91 5.48
N THR A 142 14.84 -9.90 5.65
CA THR A 142 15.16 -10.47 6.96
C THR A 142 16.60 -10.14 7.30
N ILE A 143 16.84 -9.71 8.54
CA ILE A 143 18.18 -9.39 9.02
C ILE A 143 18.42 -10.19 10.29
N ASN A 144 19.29 -11.19 10.21
CA ASN A 144 19.82 -11.90 11.35
C ASN A 144 20.95 -11.08 12.00
N LYS A 145 20.93 -10.96 13.32
CA LYS A 145 21.95 -10.33 14.16
C LYS A 145 22.14 -11.18 15.42
N LYS A 146 23.27 -10.99 16.10
CA LYS A 146 23.47 -11.47 17.47
C LYS A 146 23.35 -10.29 18.44
N THR A 147 22.78 -10.53 19.62
CA THR A 147 22.93 -9.62 20.76
C THR A 147 24.36 -9.67 21.30
N ASP A 148 24.71 -8.69 22.13
CA ASP A 148 25.97 -8.71 22.90
C ASP A 148 26.05 -9.92 23.86
N GLU A 149 24.89 -10.44 24.27
CA GLU A 149 24.76 -11.63 25.14
C GLU A 149 24.80 -12.95 24.34
N GLY A 150 24.88 -12.88 23.01
CA GLY A 150 24.94 -14.06 22.13
C GLY A 150 23.59 -14.65 21.74
N ASN A 151 22.47 -14.12 22.26
CA ASN A 151 21.12 -14.45 21.80
C ASN A 151 20.96 -14.09 20.32
N ASP A 152 20.11 -14.85 19.62
CA ASP A 152 19.85 -14.61 18.21
C ASP A 152 18.70 -13.62 18.04
N LEU A 153 18.88 -12.67 17.13
CA LEU A 153 17.87 -11.67 16.77
C LEU A 153 17.58 -11.79 15.29
N MET A 154 16.30 -11.81 14.94
CA MET A 154 15.85 -11.64 13.57
C MET A 154 14.96 -10.42 13.47
N GLU A 155 15.32 -9.52 12.57
CA GLU A 155 14.51 -8.35 12.23
C GLU A 155 13.84 -8.60 10.89
N LEU A 156 12.51 -8.63 10.89
CA LEU A 156 11.69 -8.70 9.69
C LEU A 156 11.29 -7.29 9.29
N ARG A 157 11.64 -6.87 8.08
CA ARG A 157 11.33 -5.53 7.56
C ARG A 157 10.47 -5.63 6.31
N ALA A 158 9.43 -4.82 6.26
CA ALA A 158 8.70 -4.46 5.06
C ALA A 158 8.90 -2.96 4.83
N PHE A 159 9.39 -2.59 3.65
CA PHE A 159 9.62 -1.17 3.33
C PHE A 159 9.14 -0.78 1.93
N ALA A 160 8.68 0.45 1.81
CA ALA A 160 8.10 1.00 0.60
C ALA A 160 8.24 2.51 0.55
N ASP A 161 8.32 3.08 -0.65
CA ASP A 161 8.17 4.51 -0.85
C ASP A 161 6.81 4.80 -1.53
N PHE A 162 5.94 5.52 -0.82
CA PHE A 162 4.61 5.89 -1.30
C PHE A 162 4.57 7.22 -2.06
N GLN A 163 5.66 7.99 -2.07
CA GLN A 163 5.75 9.30 -2.73
C GLN A 163 7.10 9.41 -3.43
N PRO A 164 7.19 9.65 -4.75
CA PRO A 164 8.49 9.67 -5.43
C PRO A 164 9.51 10.60 -4.73
N GLY A 165 10.60 10.04 -4.20
CA GLY A 165 11.64 10.79 -3.48
C GLY A 165 11.29 11.17 -2.04
N GLY A 166 10.20 10.62 -1.50
CA GLY A 166 9.76 10.79 -0.13
C GLY A 166 10.48 9.86 0.85
N PRO A 167 10.22 10.00 2.16
CA PRO A 167 10.78 9.10 3.15
C PRO A 167 10.17 7.71 3.02
N ARG A 168 11.02 6.68 3.15
CA ARG A 168 10.61 5.29 3.05
C ARG A 168 9.80 4.86 4.27
N HIS A 169 8.54 4.50 4.06
CA HIS A 169 7.71 3.86 5.07
C HIS A 169 8.28 2.47 5.39
N THR A 170 8.56 2.21 6.66
CA THR A 170 9.09 0.90 7.09
C THR A 170 8.27 0.37 8.25
N TYR A 171 7.79 -0.86 8.09
CA TYR A 171 7.18 -1.67 9.12
C TYR A 171 8.16 -2.78 9.50
N SER A 172 8.53 -2.88 10.77
CA SER A 172 9.50 -3.88 11.22
C SER A 172 9.05 -4.59 12.49
N VAL A 173 9.33 -5.88 12.58
CA VAL A 173 9.16 -6.70 13.78
C VAL A 173 10.50 -7.33 14.13
N THR A 174 10.91 -7.18 15.38
CA THR A 174 12.11 -7.85 15.91
C THR A 174 11.70 -9.08 16.70
N ILE A 175 12.37 -10.19 16.44
CA ILE A 175 12.18 -11.47 17.12
C ILE A 175 13.48 -11.81 17.83
N GLU A 176 13.37 -12.12 19.11
CA GLU A 176 14.50 -12.53 19.95
C GLU A 176 14.36 -14.00 20.32
N GLY A 177 15.39 -14.77 19.98
CA GLY A 177 15.51 -16.18 20.26
C GLY A 177 16.53 -16.44 21.36
N HIS A 178 16.15 -17.23 22.36
CA HIS A 178 17.01 -17.66 23.46
C HIS A 178 16.75 -19.12 23.84
N LYS A 179 17.66 -19.72 24.63
CA LYS A 179 17.41 -21.00 25.28
C LYS A 179 16.74 -20.76 26.62
N ASN A 180 15.64 -21.46 26.90
CA ASN A 180 15.04 -21.45 28.24
C ASN A 180 15.85 -22.28 29.23
N ASP A 181 15.45 -22.30 30.50
CA ASP A 181 16.13 -23.08 31.57
C ASP A 181 16.14 -24.60 31.31
N GLN A 182 15.27 -25.08 30.42
CA GLN A 182 15.18 -26.49 30.00
C GLN A 182 16.06 -26.79 28.77
N GLY A 183 16.74 -25.78 28.22
CA GLY A 183 17.59 -25.90 27.03
C GLY A 183 16.82 -25.87 25.71
N GLU A 184 15.52 -25.60 25.73
CA GLU A 184 14.67 -25.50 24.54
C GLU A 184 14.84 -24.12 23.87
N CYS A 185 14.85 -24.08 22.54
CA CYS A 185 14.88 -22.83 21.80
C CYS A 185 13.49 -22.18 21.86
N VAL A 186 13.39 -20.98 22.40
CA VAL A 186 12.15 -20.19 22.47
C VAL A 186 12.39 -18.84 21.81
N ALA A 187 11.45 -18.40 20.98
CA ALA A 187 11.51 -17.10 20.32
C ALA A 187 10.30 -16.23 20.68
N ASN A 188 10.55 -14.95 20.97
CA ASN A 188 9.51 -13.98 21.27
C ASN A 188 9.61 -12.79 20.33
N ALA A 189 8.48 -12.39 19.77
CA ALA A 189 8.40 -11.19 18.95
C ALA A 189 8.12 -9.97 19.82
N GLN A 190 8.83 -8.89 19.54
CA GLN A 190 8.59 -7.57 20.09
C GLN A 190 7.44 -6.88 19.35
N ALA A 191 6.91 -5.81 19.92
CA ALA A 191 5.90 -4.99 19.26
C ALA A 191 6.44 -4.42 17.93
N PRO A 192 5.60 -4.34 16.88
CA PRO A 192 6.03 -3.79 15.61
C PRO A 192 6.41 -2.31 15.76
N VAL A 193 7.45 -1.91 15.04
CA VAL A 193 7.90 -0.53 14.90
C VAL A 193 7.55 -0.05 13.50
N VAL A 194 6.86 1.08 13.42
CA VAL A 194 6.55 1.76 12.16
C VAL A 194 7.32 3.07 12.12
N SER A 195 8.05 3.29 11.03
CA SER A 195 8.76 4.55 10.78
C SER A 195 8.25 5.21 9.50
N ASN A 196 8.27 6.56 9.50
CA ASN A 196 7.65 7.39 8.47
C ASN A 196 6.18 7.02 8.28
N ASP A 197 5.42 7.07 9.38
CA ASP A 197 3.99 6.78 9.36
C ASP A 197 3.23 7.79 8.48
N LEU A 198 2.13 7.33 7.89
CA LEU A 198 1.36 8.02 6.86
C LEU A 198 0.32 8.98 7.47
N GLU A 199 0.65 9.62 8.61
CA GLU A 199 -0.21 10.54 9.35
C GLU A 199 -0.45 11.87 8.61
#